data_AF-A0A953ZWP4-F1
#
_entry.id   AF-A0A953ZWP4-F1
#
_cell.length_a   1.000
_cell.length_b   1.000
_cell.length_c   1.000
_cell.angle_alpha   90.00
_cell.angle_beta   90.00
_cell.angle_gamma   90.00
#
_symmetry.space_group_name_H-M   'P 1'
#
loop_
_entity.id
_entity.type
_entity.pdbx_description
1 polymer ?
#
loop_
_entity_poly.entity_id
_entity_poly.type
_entity_poly.pdbx_seq_one_letter_code
_entity_poly.pdbx_strand_id
1 'polypeptide(L)'
;MMKHTTTLANLSVLLLAAAPLSGQSHLYTYWGQKWTGGQFGHAVRFVGDVDKDGRADLLVGAPFAGVGSEGRAYLMHGATARGTEIQGSAAGGDESGHAVSGCGDIDGDGYADYMVAAPVFGGGFGTVEVYSGKSGAKLLSIYNPAWRGLGTSLDSCGDIDKDGKPDAILGAPYTSPNGSAIVVSLAPYKVLYEIRGDTGFPRAGAGVAGLGDVDADGYPDVLVAGSTQVRVFSGKTWSLLRSFQAIGGTGLGDIDRDGYADYAVWDANHKVLVVSGKLHTGYKTLTGTAAGTAGDVDGDGIPDILLQTGTGQIQLLSGKDFQVRFVVPGWSFAGGGDFDGDSFVDIVVGDENADSGSGNVTIYSGRKLSLCTDTHTVSLAALGAQALHLDAGAANADKVYWMVGSMSGSLPGFDLPGPVHMPLNWDAYTDIGASMPNAVITYGLGSLDEHGRALAWFKLPRNTPAAAVGVILHHAYVVFDSTSGAFEMASNAVLVDIEN
;
A
#
# COMPACT_ATOMS: atom_id res chain seq x y z
N MET A 1 -4.76 57.54 41.39
CA MET A 1 -5.37 56.60 40.42
C MET A 1 -4.23 56.04 39.58
N MET A 2 -4.14 54.72 39.49
CA MET A 2 -2.96 53.94 39.10
C MET A 2 -2.42 54.23 37.70
N LYS A 3 -1.08 54.20 37.59
CA LYS A 3 -0.34 54.06 36.33
C LYS A 3 -0.59 52.65 35.77
N HIS A 4 -0.93 52.56 34.49
CA HIS A 4 -0.69 51.35 33.70
C HIS A 4 0.00 51.74 32.40
N THR A 5 1.32 51.58 32.42
CA THR A 5 2.21 51.48 31.26
C THR A 5 2.08 50.06 30.72
N THR A 6 1.52 49.88 29.54
CA THR A 6 1.61 48.62 28.79
C THR A 6 2.81 48.71 27.85
N THR A 7 3.90 48.05 28.27
CA THR A 7 5.07 47.75 27.45
C THR A 7 4.68 46.69 26.41
N LEU A 8 4.68 47.07 25.13
CA LEU A 8 4.72 46.12 24.02
C LEU A 8 6.15 45.57 23.93
N ALA A 9 6.35 44.35 24.44
CA ALA A 9 7.58 43.60 24.20
C ALA A 9 7.46 42.88 22.86
N ASN A 10 8.36 43.24 21.94
CA ASN A 10 8.67 42.50 20.72
C ASN A 10 8.93 41.02 21.05
N LEU A 11 8.15 40.13 20.44
CA LEU A 11 8.52 38.74 20.26
C LEU A 11 8.37 38.40 18.77
N SER A 12 9.33 38.83 17.97
CA SER A 12 9.50 38.37 16.60
C SER A 12 10.05 36.94 16.65
N VAL A 13 9.18 35.96 16.88
CA VAL A 13 9.49 34.58 16.50
C VAL A 13 9.38 34.55 14.99
N LEU A 14 10.53 34.58 14.33
CA LEU A 14 10.69 34.23 12.94
C LEU A 14 10.34 32.73 12.83
N LEU A 15 9.05 32.44 12.68
CA LEU A 15 8.61 31.13 12.24
C LEU A 15 9.04 31.04 10.78
N LEU A 16 10.21 30.44 10.54
CA LEU A 16 10.50 29.85 9.25
C LEU A 16 9.43 28.77 9.09
N ALA A 17 8.32 29.14 8.45
CA ALA A 17 7.47 28.16 7.82
C ALA A 17 8.38 27.48 6.78
N ALA A 18 8.93 26.32 7.14
CA ALA A 18 9.17 25.31 6.13
C ALA A 18 7.84 25.20 5.39
N ALA A 19 7.81 25.64 4.14
CA ALA A 19 6.67 25.38 3.29
C ALA A 19 6.42 23.86 3.40
N PRO A 20 5.25 23.41 3.85
CA PRO A 20 4.94 22.01 3.68
C PRO A 20 5.09 21.76 2.17
N LEU A 21 5.79 20.69 1.78
CA LEU A 21 5.51 20.06 0.50
C LEU A 21 4.04 19.59 0.57
N SER A 22 3.15 20.55 0.32
CA SER A 22 1.70 20.43 0.31
C SER A 22 1.35 19.84 -1.05
N GLY A 23 1.33 18.52 -1.09
CA GLY A 23 0.90 17.75 -2.25
C GLY A 23 0.90 16.29 -1.86
N GLN A 24 0.02 15.92 -0.93
CA GLN A 24 -0.28 14.51 -0.69
C GLN A 24 -0.82 13.96 -2.02
N SER A 25 -0.07 13.08 -2.67
CA SER A 25 -0.46 12.49 -3.95
C SER A 25 -1.53 11.43 -3.75
N HIS A 26 -2.69 11.85 -3.26
CA HIS A 26 -3.85 10.98 -3.09
C HIS A 26 -4.26 10.39 -4.43
N LEU A 27 -4.32 9.05 -4.47
CA LEU A 27 -4.80 8.29 -5.62
C LEU A 27 -6.26 7.91 -5.39
N TYR A 28 -6.53 6.96 -4.50
CA TYR A 28 -7.88 6.43 -4.32
C TYR A 28 -8.26 6.33 -2.85
N THR A 29 -9.55 6.45 -2.54
CA THR A 29 -10.11 6.02 -1.25
C THR A 29 -11.28 5.08 -1.49
N TYR A 30 -11.19 3.89 -0.90
CA TYR A 30 -12.25 2.88 -0.91
C TYR A 30 -12.94 2.79 0.44
N TRP A 31 -14.26 2.72 0.44
CA TRP A 31 -15.06 2.67 1.66
C TRP A 31 -15.71 1.29 1.83
N GLY A 32 -15.63 0.73 3.05
CA GLY A 32 -16.23 -0.54 3.43
C GLY A 32 -17.75 -0.49 3.65
N GLN A 33 -18.51 0.26 2.85
CA GLN A 33 -19.91 0.62 3.15
C GLN A 33 -20.90 -0.55 3.20
N LYS A 34 -20.53 -1.70 2.63
CA LYS A 34 -21.41 -2.88 2.59
C LYS A 34 -21.72 -3.44 3.98
N TRP A 35 -20.77 -3.36 4.91
CA TRP A 35 -20.88 -3.97 6.24
C TRP A 35 -20.51 -2.96 7.33
N THR A 36 -21.51 -2.33 7.94
CA THR A 36 -21.27 -1.44 9.08
C THR A 36 -20.60 -2.20 10.22
N GLY A 37 -19.47 -1.67 10.73
CA GLY A 37 -18.67 -2.35 11.75
C GLY A 37 -17.80 -3.48 11.21
N GLY A 38 -17.70 -3.66 9.89
CA GLY A 38 -16.90 -4.70 9.25
C GLY A 38 -15.39 -4.50 9.37
N GLN A 39 -14.95 -3.28 9.74
CA GLN A 39 -13.55 -2.90 9.89
C GLN A 39 -12.72 -3.10 8.62
N PHE A 40 -13.26 -2.66 7.48
CA PHE A 40 -12.51 -2.65 6.23
C PHE A 40 -11.26 -1.77 6.36
N GLY A 41 -10.11 -2.29 5.94
CA GLY A 41 -8.83 -1.61 6.15
C GLY A 41 -8.12 -2.03 7.44
N HIS A 42 -8.63 -3.03 8.18
CA HIS A 42 -7.96 -3.57 9.36
C HIS A 42 -6.55 -4.13 9.05
N ALA A 43 -6.41 -4.78 7.89
CA ALA A 43 -5.14 -5.25 7.37
C ALA A 43 -5.04 -4.88 5.89
N VAL A 44 -3.88 -4.38 5.45
CA VAL A 44 -3.63 -4.01 4.06
C VAL A 44 -2.26 -4.54 3.62
N ARG A 45 -2.18 -5.04 2.38
CA ARG A 45 -0.90 -5.46 1.78
C ARG A 45 -0.95 -5.36 0.26
N PHE A 46 0.09 -4.82 -0.36
CA PHE A 46 0.31 -5.04 -1.78
C PHE A 46 0.63 -6.52 -2.00
N VAL A 47 0.02 -7.12 -3.02
CA VAL A 47 0.16 -8.55 -3.34
C VAL A 47 0.87 -8.80 -4.66
N GLY A 48 1.47 -7.75 -5.24
CA GLY A 48 2.02 -7.77 -6.60
C GLY A 48 0.93 -7.64 -7.64
N ASP A 49 1.31 -7.80 -8.91
CA ASP A 49 0.42 -7.75 -10.06
C ASP A 49 -0.24 -9.13 -10.25
N VAL A 50 -1.48 -9.28 -9.75
CA VAL A 50 -2.16 -10.58 -9.71
C VAL A 50 -3.01 -10.83 -10.95
N ASP A 51 -3.23 -9.82 -11.80
CA ASP A 51 -3.96 -9.94 -13.06
C ASP A 51 -3.12 -9.65 -14.33
N LYS A 52 -1.84 -9.28 -14.15
CA LYS A 52 -0.86 -8.93 -15.19
C LYS A 52 -1.22 -7.69 -15.99
N ASP A 53 -1.88 -6.72 -15.37
CA ASP A 53 -2.18 -5.43 -15.98
C ASP A 53 -0.98 -4.46 -15.98
N GLY A 54 0.12 -4.82 -15.31
CA GLY A 54 1.32 -4.01 -15.15
C GLY A 54 1.30 -3.11 -13.91
N ARG A 55 0.31 -3.25 -13.03
CA ARG A 55 0.14 -2.50 -11.78
C ARG A 55 0.08 -3.47 -10.60
N ALA A 56 0.50 -3.00 -9.44
CA ALA A 56 0.37 -3.76 -8.20
C ALA A 56 -1.08 -3.75 -7.73
N ASP A 57 -1.54 -4.91 -7.27
CA ASP A 57 -2.84 -5.09 -6.65
C ASP A 57 -2.73 -5.08 -5.13
N LEU A 58 -3.86 -4.80 -4.49
CA LEU A 58 -3.96 -4.56 -3.05
C LEU A 58 -4.97 -5.51 -2.41
N LEU A 59 -4.54 -6.19 -1.36
CA LEU A 59 -5.40 -7.02 -0.53
C LEU A 59 -5.77 -6.29 0.76
N VAL A 60 -7.08 -6.23 1.05
CA VAL A 60 -7.65 -5.52 2.20
C VAL A 60 -8.50 -6.46 3.05
N GLY A 61 -8.22 -6.50 4.34
CA GLY A 61 -8.96 -7.25 5.35
C GLY A 61 -10.12 -6.48 5.96
N ALA A 62 -11.21 -7.19 6.25
CA ALA A 62 -12.39 -6.72 6.98
C ALA A 62 -12.89 -7.85 7.90
N PRO A 63 -12.20 -8.13 9.02
CA PRO A 63 -12.42 -9.33 9.83
C PRO A 63 -13.82 -9.45 10.42
N PHE A 64 -14.56 -8.36 10.57
CA PHE A 64 -15.89 -8.39 11.17
C PHE A 64 -17.02 -8.24 10.15
N ALA A 65 -16.70 -8.19 8.87
CA ALA A 65 -17.67 -8.13 7.79
C ALA A 65 -18.51 -9.42 7.69
N GLY A 66 -19.76 -9.29 7.24
CA GLY A 66 -20.72 -10.40 7.08
C GLY A 66 -21.85 -10.41 8.13
N VAL A 67 -22.82 -11.30 7.95
CA VAL A 67 -24.05 -11.36 8.78
C VAL A 67 -23.76 -11.94 10.17
N GLY A 68 -22.64 -12.64 10.35
CA GLY A 68 -22.20 -13.21 11.62
C GLY A 68 -20.72 -12.98 11.90
N SER A 69 -20.12 -11.92 11.35
CA SER A 69 -18.67 -11.64 11.46
C SER A 69 -17.82 -12.82 11.00
N GLU A 70 -18.25 -13.47 9.90
CA GLU A 70 -17.43 -14.45 9.19
C GLU A 70 -16.07 -13.84 8.76
N GLY A 71 -16.07 -12.53 8.52
CA GLY A 71 -14.94 -11.78 7.98
C GLY A 71 -14.84 -11.87 6.47
N ARG A 72 -14.18 -10.88 5.86
CA ARG A 72 -13.93 -10.79 4.42
C ARG A 72 -12.52 -10.30 4.14
N ALA A 73 -12.02 -10.65 2.97
CA ALA A 73 -10.94 -9.91 2.33
C ALA A 73 -11.41 -9.36 0.98
N TYR A 74 -10.72 -8.36 0.46
CA TYR A 74 -11.03 -7.70 -0.80
C TYR A 74 -9.74 -7.53 -1.59
N LEU A 75 -9.72 -8.06 -2.82
CA LEU A 75 -8.64 -7.85 -3.77
C LEU A 75 -8.99 -6.67 -4.66
N MET A 76 -8.22 -5.60 -4.59
CA MET A 76 -8.40 -4.38 -5.35
C MET A 76 -7.38 -4.30 -6.47
N HIS A 77 -7.88 -4.15 -7.70
CA HIS A 77 -7.01 -4.10 -8.87
C HIS A 77 -6.55 -2.68 -9.21
N GLY A 78 -5.27 -2.53 -9.53
CA GLY A 78 -4.64 -1.24 -9.84
C GLY A 78 -5.22 -0.51 -11.07
N ALA A 79 -5.56 -1.24 -12.15
CA ALA A 79 -6.13 -0.60 -13.34
C ALA A 79 -7.60 -0.21 -13.20
N THR A 80 -8.39 -1.00 -12.46
CA THR A 80 -9.84 -0.81 -12.43
C THR A 80 -10.36 -0.07 -11.21
N ALA A 81 -9.54 0.05 -10.16
CA ALA A 81 -9.98 0.55 -8.87
C ALA A 81 -11.19 -0.22 -8.31
N ARG A 82 -11.35 -1.50 -8.65
CA ARG A 82 -12.46 -2.35 -8.21
C ARG A 82 -11.99 -3.45 -7.28
N GLY A 83 -12.76 -3.66 -6.21
CA GLY A 83 -12.56 -4.71 -5.22
C GLY A 83 -13.38 -5.96 -5.54
N THR A 84 -12.72 -7.10 -5.73
CA THR A 84 -13.36 -8.42 -5.71
C THR A 84 -13.45 -8.92 -4.27
N GLU A 85 -14.67 -9.19 -3.79
CA GLU A 85 -14.88 -9.74 -2.45
C GLU A 85 -14.42 -11.20 -2.40
N ILE A 86 -13.53 -11.50 -1.46
CA ILE A 86 -13.08 -12.83 -1.12
C ILE A 86 -13.81 -13.27 0.15
N GLN A 87 -14.68 -14.26 -0.02
CA GLN A 87 -15.27 -14.96 1.11
C GLN A 87 -14.25 -16.02 1.58
N GLY A 88 -13.75 -15.86 2.79
CA GLY A 88 -12.86 -16.84 3.42
C GLY A 88 -13.60 -18.08 3.88
N SER A 89 -13.31 -18.56 5.09
CA SER A 89 -14.03 -19.67 5.69
C SER A 89 -15.50 -19.29 5.89
N ALA A 90 -16.42 -20.10 5.34
CA ALA A 90 -17.84 -19.78 5.26
C ALA A 90 -18.60 -19.89 6.60
N ALA A 91 -17.91 -19.94 7.75
CA ALA A 91 -18.54 -20.04 9.06
C ALA A 91 -18.53 -18.70 9.81
N GLY A 92 -19.62 -18.41 10.52
CA GLY A 92 -19.77 -17.18 11.30
C GLY A 92 -18.74 -17.08 12.43
N GLY A 93 -18.12 -15.90 12.56
CA GLY A 93 -17.21 -15.57 13.65
C GLY A 93 -15.76 -16.02 13.46
N ASP A 94 -15.35 -16.43 12.25
CA ASP A 94 -13.99 -16.91 11.99
C ASP A 94 -12.95 -15.79 11.84
N GLU A 95 -13.40 -14.55 11.64
CA GLU A 95 -12.58 -13.34 11.45
C GLU A 95 -11.67 -13.42 10.21
N SER A 96 -12.18 -13.95 9.10
CA SER A 96 -11.43 -13.98 7.83
C SER A 96 -11.01 -12.58 7.40
N GLY A 97 -9.76 -12.42 6.97
CA GLY A 97 -9.18 -11.12 6.63
C GLY A 97 -8.59 -10.39 7.84
N HIS A 98 -8.47 -11.04 8.99
CA HIS A 98 -7.76 -10.48 10.15
C HIS A 98 -6.29 -10.17 9.83
N ALA A 99 -5.62 -11.06 9.09
CA ALA A 99 -4.30 -10.84 8.51
C ALA A 99 -4.30 -11.28 7.04
N VAL A 100 -3.56 -10.55 6.21
CA VAL A 100 -3.43 -10.78 4.77
C VAL A 100 -1.99 -10.54 4.33
N SER A 101 -1.51 -11.27 3.33
CA SER A 101 -0.21 -11.01 2.70
C SER A 101 -0.13 -11.61 1.31
N GLY A 102 0.75 -11.07 0.47
CA GLY A 102 1.15 -11.71 -0.78
C GLY A 102 2.05 -12.91 -0.49
N CYS A 103 2.05 -13.90 -1.37
CA CYS A 103 2.95 -15.04 -1.27
C CYS A 103 3.68 -15.34 -2.57
N GLY A 104 3.68 -14.45 -3.56
CA GLY A 104 4.34 -14.71 -4.86
C GLY A 104 3.63 -15.81 -5.65
N ASP A 105 4.25 -16.31 -6.73
CA ASP A 105 3.66 -17.32 -7.61
C ASP A 105 3.90 -18.75 -7.07
N ILE A 106 2.95 -19.28 -6.31
CA ILE A 106 3.10 -20.60 -5.68
C ILE A 106 2.74 -21.72 -6.65
N ASP A 107 1.74 -21.53 -7.52
CA ASP A 107 1.27 -22.58 -8.43
C ASP A 107 2.03 -22.64 -9.78
N GLY A 108 2.88 -21.66 -10.05
CA GLY A 108 3.75 -21.59 -11.24
C GLY A 108 3.02 -21.12 -12.50
N ASP A 109 1.85 -20.50 -12.38
CA ASP A 109 1.11 -19.95 -13.52
C ASP A 109 1.59 -18.55 -13.95
N GLY A 110 2.54 -18.01 -13.20
CA GLY A 110 3.22 -16.75 -13.41
C GLY A 110 2.51 -15.54 -12.80
N TYR A 111 1.37 -15.71 -12.13
CA TYR A 111 0.65 -14.63 -11.45
C TYR A 111 0.97 -14.66 -9.95
N ALA A 112 0.98 -13.51 -9.29
CA ALA A 112 1.23 -13.48 -7.85
C ALA A 112 0.00 -13.98 -7.08
N ASP A 113 0.22 -14.86 -6.10
CA ASP A 113 -0.80 -15.43 -5.23
C ASP A 113 -0.83 -14.73 -3.86
N TYR A 114 -1.88 -15.00 -3.08
CA TYR A 114 -2.10 -14.32 -1.81
C TYR A 114 -2.69 -15.20 -0.71
N MET A 115 -2.46 -14.79 0.53
CA MET A 115 -2.89 -15.46 1.75
C MET A 115 -3.92 -14.64 2.53
N VAL A 116 -4.94 -15.31 3.04
CA VAL A 116 -5.96 -14.73 3.93
C VAL A 116 -6.07 -15.61 5.18
N ALA A 117 -5.98 -14.99 6.36
CA ALA A 117 -6.12 -15.69 7.62
C ALA A 117 -7.47 -15.45 8.31
N ALA A 118 -7.89 -16.46 9.07
CA ALA A 118 -9.07 -16.45 9.92
C ALA A 118 -8.71 -17.09 11.28
N PRO A 119 -8.17 -16.34 12.25
CA PRO A 119 -7.56 -16.88 13.47
C PRO A 119 -8.57 -17.49 14.46
N VAL A 120 -9.86 -17.18 14.32
CA VAL A 120 -10.92 -17.70 15.20
C VAL A 120 -11.58 -18.97 14.63
N PHE A 121 -11.21 -19.35 13.41
CA PHE A 121 -11.70 -20.56 12.74
C PHE A 121 -11.66 -21.81 13.63
N GLY A 122 -12.75 -22.59 13.58
CA GLY A 122 -12.85 -23.88 14.28
C GLY A 122 -12.87 -23.77 15.80
N GLY A 123 -13.21 -22.61 16.38
CA GLY A 123 -13.19 -22.39 17.83
C GLY A 123 -11.83 -21.89 18.34
N GLY A 124 -11.18 -21.03 17.57
CA GLY A 124 -9.86 -20.45 17.89
C GLY A 124 -8.70 -21.38 17.62
N PHE A 125 -8.85 -22.34 16.69
CA PHE A 125 -7.70 -23.04 16.12
C PHE A 125 -7.03 -22.15 15.08
N GLY A 126 -7.82 -21.48 14.25
CA GLY A 126 -7.32 -20.62 13.19
C GLY A 126 -6.99 -21.38 11.91
N THR A 127 -7.00 -20.68 10.79
CA THR A 127 -6.65 -21.20 9.47
C THR A 127 -5.98 -20.11 8.63
N VAL A 128 -5.16 -20.53 7.68
CA VAL A 128 -4.61 -19.68 6.62
C VAL A 128 -4.96 -20.30 5.28
N GLU A 129 -5.63 -19.54 4.43
CA GLU A 129 -6.07 -19.98 3.11
C GLU A 129 -5.25 -19.24 2.05
N VAL A 130 -4.74 -19.98 1.07
CA VAL A 130 -3.95 -19.44 -0.05
C VAL A 130 -4.79 -19.52 -1.32
N TYR A 131 -4.78 -18.45 -2.10
CA TYR A 131 -5.60 -18.29 -3.28
C TYR A 131 -4.76 -17.89 -4.48
N SER A 132 -5.13 -18.41 -5.64
CA SER A 132 -4.56 -18.06 -6.93
C SER A 132 -4.89 -16.62 -7.28
N GLY A 133 -3.88 -15.82 -7.62
CA GLY A 133 -4.05 -14.46 -8.11
C GLY A 133 -4.91 -14.39 -9.36
N LYS A 134 -4.62 -15.29 -10.30
CA LYS A 134 -5.26 -15.34 -11.61
C LYS A 134 -6.73 -15.76 -11.57
N SER A 135 -7.04 -16.78 -10.79
CA SER A 135 -8.35 -17.44 -10.84
C SER A 135 -9.23 -17.16 -9.62
N GLY A 136 -8.65 -16.64 -8.53
CA GLY A 136 -9.29 -16.57 -7.22
C GLY A 136 -9.57 -17.94 -6.60
N ALA A 137 -9.10 -19.03 -7.21
CA ALA A 137 -9.31 -20.38 -6.69
C ALA A 137 -8.46 -20.62 -5.46
N LYS A 138 -9.01 -21.33 -4.47
CA LYS A 138 -8.26 -21.75 -3.28
C LYS A 138 -7.24 -22.83 -3.67
N LEU A 139 -5.97 -22.53 -3.47
CA LEU A 139 -4.84 -23.42 -3.76
C LEU A 139 -4.50 -24.31 -2.58
N LEU A 140 -4.52 -23.75 -1.36
CA LEU A 140 -4.12 -24.43 -0.13
C LEU A 140 -4.97 -23.94 1.05
N SER A 141 -5.22 -24.85 2.00
CA SER A 141 -5.77 -24.51 3.32
C SER A 141 -4.86 -25.11 4.37
N ILE A 142 -4.26 -24.24 5.19
CA ILE A 142 -3.32 -24.61 6.24
C ILE A 142 -4.09 -24.59 7.56
N TYR A 143 -4.29 -25.78 8.11
CA TYR A 143 -5.01 -25.97 9.37
C TYR A 143 -4.35 -27.05 10.22
N ASN A 144 -4.17 -26.75 11.50
CA ASN A 144 -3.73 -27.72 12.48
C ASN A 144 -4.33 -27.37 13.85
N PRO A 145 -5.14 -28.25 14.46
CA PRO A 145 -5.79 -27.96 15.74
C PRO A 145 -4.82 -27.80 16.92
N ALA A 146 -3.55 -28.20 16.75
CA ALA A 146 -2.53 -27.95 17.76
C ALA A 146 -2.07 -26.47 17.78
N TRP A 147 -2.14 -25.78 16.64
CA TRP A 147 -1.63 -24.42 16.47
C TRP A 147 -2.71 -23.37 16.75
N ARG A 148 -3.15 -23.23 18.01
CA ARG A 148 -4.25 -22.33 18.33
C ARG A 148 -3.96 -20.87 17.97
N GLY A 149 -4.91 -20.23 17.32
CA GLY A 149 -4.81 -18.87 16.80
C GLY A 149 -3.96 -18.75 15.53
N LEU A 150 -3.80 -19.83 14.77
CA LEU A 150 -3.07 -19.81 13.51
C LEU A 150 -3.61 -18.71 12.59
N GLY A 151 -2.72 -17.86 12.08
CA GLY A 151 -3.09 -16.72 11.23
C GLY A 151 -3.41 -15.44 12.02
N THR A 152 -3.09 -15.38 13.32
CA THR A 152 -3.14 -14.11 14.07
C THR A 152 -2.20 -13.07 13.46
N SER A 153 -1.05 -13.53 12.97
CA SER A 153 -0.13 -12.77 12.14
C SER A 153 0.42 -13.69 11.05
N LEU A 154 0.81 -13.15 9.91
CA LEU A 154 1.46 -13.89 8.84
C LEU A 154 2.27 -12.94 7.95
N ASP A 155 3.30 -13.46 7.29
CA ASP A 155 4.03 -12.74 6.25
C ASP A 155 4.69 -13.72 5.28
N SER A 156 5.03 -13.22 4.08
CA SER A 156 5.98 -13.92 3.21
C SER A 156 7.38 -13.79 3.80
N CYS A 157 8.17 -14.86 3.73
CA CYS A 157 9.59 -14.81 4.09
C CYS A 157 10.51 -15.07 2.90
N GLY A 158 10.00 -14.89 1.67
CA GLY A 158 10.74 -15.20 0.45
C GLY A 158 10.97 -16.71 0.29
N ASP A 159 11.97 -17.09 -0.50
CA ASP A 159 12.41 -18.49 -0.66
C ASP A 159 13.42 -18.83 0.46
N ILE A 160 12.91 -19.19 1.63
CA ILE A 160 13.71 -19.41 2.85
C ILE A 160 14.43 -20.75 2.84
N ASP A 161 13.94 -21.74 2.09
CA ASP A 161 14.61 -23.05 1.95
C ASP A 161 15.37 -23.26 0.63
N LYS A 162 15.32 -22.28 -0.29
CA LYS A 162 16.00 -22.26 -1.59
C LYS A 162 15.50 -23.33 -2.57
N ASP A 163 14.23 -23.69 -2.48
CA ASP A 163 13.60 -24.59 -3.46
C ASP A 163 13.13 -23.86 -4.73
N GLY A 164 13.25 -22.53 -4.77
CA GLY A 164 12.84 -21.69 -5.89
C GLY A 164 11.37 -21.29 -5.83
N LYS A 165 10.67 -21.59 -4.72
CA LYS A 165 9.28 -21.22 -4.49
C LYS A 165 9.17 -20.32 -3.25
N PRO A 166 8.10 -19.52 -3.16
CA PRO A 166 7.90 -18.67 -2.00
C PRO A 166 7.46 -19.46 -0.76
N ASP A 167 7.99 -19.02 0.39
CA ASP A 167 7.71 -19.54 1.71
C ASP A 167 7.03 -18.48 2.59
N ALA A 168 6.43 -18.93 3.69
CA ALA A 168 5.71 -18.07 4.61
C ALA A 168 6.01 -18.38 6.07
N ILE A 169 5.81 -17.38 6.92
CA ILE A 169 5.80 -17.52 8.37
C ILE A 169 4.41 -17.19 8.92
N LEU A 170 3.87 -18.08 9.76
CA LEU A 170 2.50 -18.02 10.28
C LEU A 170 2.51 -17.99 11.81
N GLY A 171 1.84 -17.02 12.41
CA GLY A 171 1.72 -16.87 13.86
C GLY A 171 0.56 -17.66 14.45
N ALA A 172 0.81 -18.41 15.52
CA ALA A 172 -0.17 -19.12 16.33
C ALA A 172 0.08 -18.88 17.84
N PRO A 173 -0.16 -17.65 18.33
CA PRO A 173 0.28 -17.19 19.66
C PRO A 173 -0.43 -17.87 20.83
N TYR A 174 -1.52 -18.60 20.58
CA TYR A 174 -2.27 -19.30 21.62
C TYR A 174 -1.94 -20.81 21.69
N THR A 175 -0.98 -21.27 20.89
CA THR A 175 -0.43 -22.63 20.96
C THR A 175 0.14 -22.90 22.36
N SER A 176 -0.24 -24.02 22.98
CA SER A 176 0.24 -24.36 24.32
C SER A 176 1.70 -24.86 24.27
N PRO A 177 2.58 -24.46 25.22
CA PRO A 177 2.29 -23.60 26.36
C PRO A 177 2.48 -22.09 26.15
N ASN A 178 3.26 -21.65 25.16
CA ASN A 178 3.76 -20.27 25.08
C ASN A 178 3.67 -19.63 23.68
N GLY A 179 2.82 -20.14 22.79
CA GLY A 179 2.70 -19.70 21.41
C GLY A 179 3.71 -20.38 20.47
N SER A 180 3.48 -20.24 19.17
CA SER A 180 4.37 -20.74 18.13
C SER A 180 4.30 -19.85 16.88
N ALA A 181 5.41 -19.77 16.16
CA ALA A 181 5.43 -19.32 14.77
C ALA A 181 5.88 -20.48 13.88
N ILE A 182 5.18 -20.71 12.78
CA ILE A 182 5.36 -21.85 11.90
C ILE A 182 5.90 -21.33 10.57
N VAL A 183 7.10 -21.76 10.21
CA VAL A 183 7.70 -21.48 8.90
C VAL A 183 7.38 -22.62 7.96
N VAL A 184 6.82 -22.30 6.80
CA VAL A 184 6.30 -23.27 5.84
C VAL A 184 6.78 -22.93 4.43
N SER A 185 7.10 -23.97 3.66
CA SER A 185 7.08 -23.87 2.20
C SER A 185 5.67 -24.08 1.71
N LEU A 186 5.24 -23.28 0.74
CA LEU A 186 3.88 -23.28 0.22
C LEU A 186 3.71 -24.25 -0.96
N ALA A 187 4.79 -24.58 -1.68
CA ALA A 187 4.74 -25.36 -2.92
C ALA A 187 5.98 -26.27 -3.10
N PRO A 188 5.95 -27.54 -2.65
CA PRO A 188 4.82 -28.21 -2.01
C PRO A 188 4.65 -27.78 -0.56
N TYR A 189 3.41 -27.77 -0.06
CA TYR A 189 3.15 -27.48 1.35
C TYR A 189 3.98 -28.38 2.28
N LYS A 190 4.85 -27.76 3.06
CA LYS A 190 5.73 -28.44 4.02
C LYS A 190 6.05 -27.53 5.18
N VAL A 191 5.91 -28.04 6.40
CA VAL A 191 6.43 -27.36 7.59
C VAL A 191 7.95 -27.47 7.59
N LEU A 192 8.64 -26.34 7.55
CA LEU A 192 10.09 -26.26 7.58
C LEU A 192 10.59 -26.22 9.02
N TYR A 193 9.96 -25.37 9.84
CA TYR A 193 10.35 -25.19 11.23
C TYR A 193 9.20 -24.65 12.10
N GLU A 194 9.21 -25.00 13.39
CA GLU A 194 8.27 -24.46 14.38
C GLU A 194 9.06 -23.75 15.49
N ILE A 195 8.99 -22.43 15.50
CA ILE A 195 9.61 -21.57 16.52
C ILE A 195 8.66 -21.52 17.72
N ARG A 196 8.98 -22.31 18.75
CA ARG A 196 8.17 -22.38 19.97
C ARG A 196 8.54 -21.29 20.98
N GLY A 197 7.51 -20.71 21.59
CA GLY A 197 7.69 -19.85 22.75
C GLY A 197 8.22 -20.60 23.97
N ASP A 198 8.84 -19.85 24.87
CA ASP A 198 9.28 -20.32 26.19
C ASP A 198 8.80 -19.35 27.27
N THR A 199 9.17 -19.60 28.53
CA THR A 199 8.73 -18.74 29.65
C THR A 199 9.24 -17.30 29.56
N GLY A 200 10.36 -17.06 28.87
CA GLY A 200 10.91 -15.73 28.59
C GLY A 200 10.44 -15.14 27.26
N PHE A 201 9.71 -15.91 26.45
CA PHE A 201 9.15 -15.52 25.15
C PHE A 201 7.71 -16.05 24.99
N PRO A 202 6.79 -15.56 25.84
CA PRO A 202 5.40 -15.96 25.78
C PRO A 202 4.66 -15.35 24.58
N ARG A 203 3.60 -16.02 24.15
CA ARG A 203 2.79 -15.68 22.98
C ARG A 203 3.62 -15.54 21.69
N ALA A 204 4.66 -16.37 21.52
CA ALA A 204 5.43 -16.40 20.28
C ALA A 204 4.50 -16.56 19.07
N GLY A 205 4.71 -15.75 18.03
CA GLY A 205 3.81 -15.68 16.88
C GLY A 205 2.68 -14.64 17.02
N ALA A 206 2.74 -13.76 18.02
CA ALA A 206 1.84 -12.62 18.13
C ALA A 206 2.05 -11.60 17.00
N GLY A 207 3.29 -11.49 16.53
CA GLY A 207 3.66 -10.84 15.28
C GLY A 207 4.78 -11.63 14.61
N VAL A 208 4.81 -11.63 13.27
CA VAL A 208 5.85 -12.28 12.47
C VAL A 208 6.19 -11.39 11.28
N ALA A 209 7.42 -11.48 10.79
CA ALA A 209 7.84 -10.81 9.56
C ALA A 209 8.97 -11.59 8.88
N GLY A 210 8.97 -11.58 7.54
CA GLY A 210 10.18 -11.87 6.77
C GLY A 210 11.11 -10.65 6.80
N LEU A 211 12.41 -10.87 6.97
CA LEU A 211 13.39 -9.79 7.07
C LEU A 211 14.28 -9.63 5.83
N GLY A 212 14.26 -10.59 4.91
CA GLY A 212 15.38 -10.75 3.96
C GLY A 212 16.61 -11.31 4.67
N ASP A 213 17.74 -11.35 3.98
CA ASP A 213 19.00 -11.90 4.51
C ASP A 213 19.70 -10.84 5.38
N VAL A 214 19.51 -10.92 6.71
CA VAL A 214 20.05 -9.93 7.66
C VAL A 214 21.43 -10.31 8.18
N ASP A 215 21.86 -11.57 8.01
CA ASP A 215 23.19 -12.05 8.42
C ASP A 215 24.14 -12.36 7.25
N ALA A 216 23.68 -12.17 6.01
CA ALA A 216 24.36 -12.43 4.74
C ALA A 216 24.82 -13.89 4.57
N ASP A 217 24.11 -14.86 5.16
CA ASP A 217 24.39 -16.28 4.98
C ASP A 217 23.81 -16.88 3.68
N GLY A 218 23.11 -16.03 2.93
CA GLY A 218 22.47 -16.27 1.65
C GLY A 218 21.00 -16.67 1.76
N TYR A 219 20.46 -16.90 2.95
CA TYR A 219 19.07 -17.31 3.15
C TYR A 219 18.29 -16.15 3.78
N PRO A 220 17.03 -15.92 3.39
CA PRO A 220 16.16 -15.00 4.11
C PRO A 220 16.03 -15.35 5.60
N ASP A 221 15.82 -14.35 6.43
CA ASP A 221 15.68 -14.50 7.88
C ASP A 221 14.29 -14.08 8.34
N VAL A 222 13.96 -14.45 9.59
CA VAL A 222 12.62 -14.19 10.14
C VAL A 222 12.66 -13.56 11.52
N LEU A 223 11.64 -12.76 11.78
CA LEU A 223 11.36 -12.14 13.06
C LEU A 223 10.10 -12.74 13.65
N VAL A 224 10.16 -13.05 14.95
CA VAL A 224 9.00 -13.50 15.73
C VAL A 224 8.85 -12.61 16.96
N ALA A 225 7.67 -12.02 17.11
CA ALA A 225 7.26 -11.28 18.28
C ALA A 225 6.42 -12.14 19.21
N GLY A 226 6.68 -12.01 20.50
CA GLY A 226 5.83 -12.43 21.60
C GLY A 226 5.25 -11.22 22.32
N SER A 227 4.68 -11.40 23.50
CA SER A 227 4.07 -10.28 24.24
C SER A 227 5.07 -9.36 24.94
N THR A 228 6.34 -9.76 25.08
CA THR A 228 7.37 -9.01 25.83
C THR A 228 8.74 -9.01 25.15
N GLN A 229 8.92 -9.84 24.13
CA GLN A 229 10.20 -9.99 23.46
C GLN A 229 9.99 -10.19 21.97
N VAL A 230 10.94 -9.71 21.18
CA VAL A 230 11.10 -10.02 19.76
C VAL A 230 12.40 -10.81 19.60
N ARG A 231 12.37 -11.87 18.79
CA ARG A 231 13.52 -12.70 18.46
C ARG A 231 13.70 -12.78 16.94
N VAL A 232 14.96 -12.68 16.50
CA VAL A 232 15.36 -12.78 15.10
C VAL A 232 16.11 -14.08 14.90
N PHE A 233 15.77 -14.85 13.87
CA PHE A 233 16.32 -16.17 13.61
C PHE A 233 16.89 -16.27 12.19
N SER A 234 18.04 -16.94 12.05
CA SER A 234 18.62 -17.27 10.75
C SER A 234 17.72 -18.28 10.03
N GLY A 235 17.34 -18.02 8.78
CA GLY A 235 16.51 -18.96 8.00
C GLY A 235 17.23 -20.24 7.60
N LYS A 236 18.56 -20.19 7.52
CA LYS A 236 19.40 -21.34 7.19
C LYS A 236 19.55 -22.34 8.34
N THR A 237 19.72 -21.82 9.56
CA THR A 237 20.11 -22.61 10.73
C THR A 237 19.04 -22.70 11.81
N TRP A 238 18.02 -21.83 11.73
CA TRP A 238 17.03 -21.58 12.78
C TRP A 238 17.64 -21.15 14.12
N SER A 239 18.91 -20.73 14.09
CA SER A 239 19.59 -20.24 15.28
C SER A 239 19.14 -18.82 15.61
N LEU A 240 19.12 -18.50 16.90
CA LEU A 240 18.76 -17.18 17.39
C LEU A 240 19.91 -16.19 17.09
N LEU A 241 19.65 -15.21 16.22
CA LEU A 241 20.58 -14.13 15.90
C LEU A 241 20.52 -13.03 16.98
N ARG A 242 19.29 -12.58 17.31
CA ARG A 242 19.12 -11.49 18.27
C ARG A 242 17.80 -11.56 19.05
N SER A 243 17.77 -10.88 20.20
CA SER A 243 16.56 -10.69 21.00
C SER A 243 16.46 -9.28 21.58
N PHE A 244 15.26 -8.74 21.57
CA PHE A 244 14.93 -7.39 22.04
C PHE A 244 13.78 -7.44 23.03
N GLN A 245 13.80 -6.59 24.06
CA GLN A 245 12.61 -6.32 24.88
C GLN A 245 11.70 -5.40 24.07
N ALA A 246 10.75 -6.01 23.35
CA ALA A 246 9.93 -5.39 22.32
C ALA A 246 8.66 -6.24 22.13
N ILE A 247 7.64 -5.69 21.48
CA ILE A 247 6.33 -6.33 21.27
C ILE A 247 5.98 -6.55 19.80
N GLY A 248 6.80 -6.02 18.88
CA GLY A 248 6.63 -6.20 17.44
C GLY A 248 7.87 -5.79 16.68
N GLY A 249 7.92 -6.17 15.41
CA GLY A 249 9.02 -5.87 14.49
C GLY A 249 8.66 -6.18 13.04
N THR A 250 9.48 -5.71 12.12
CA THR A 250 9.28 -5.81 10.67
C THR A 250 10.60 -5.67 9.91
N GLY A 251 10.67 -6.12 8.66
CA GLY A 251 11.77 -5.81 7.75
C GLY A 251 11.65 -4.39 7.17
N LEU A 252 12.79 -3.75 6.91
CA LEU A 252 12.87 -2.42 6.29
C LEU A 252 13.59 -2.40 4.94
N GLY A 253 14.38 -3.43 4.62
CA GLY A 253 15.34 -3.39 3.50
C GLY A 253 16.65 -2.73 3.92
N ASP A 254 17.59 -2.54 3.01
CA ASP A 254 18.92 -1.98 3.31
C ASP A 254 18.85 -0.43 3.37
N ILE A 255 18.56 0.11 4.55
CA ILE A 255 18.39 1.56 4.77
C ILE A 255 19.75 2.26 4.87
N ASP A 256 20.71 1.65 5.57
CA ASP A 256 22.04 2.24 5.78
C ASP A 256 23.07 1.95 4.67
N ARG A 257 22.67 1.17 3.66
CA ARG A 257 23.44 0.80 2.46
C ARG A 257 24.71 0.02 2.78
N ASP A 258 24.69 -0.82 3.82
CA ASP A 258 25.81 -1.65 4.20
C ASP A 258 25.81 -3.05 3.55
N GLY A 259 24.78 -3.34 2.74
CA GLY A 259 24.58 -4.57 1.99
C GLY A 259 23.79 -5.64 2.73
N TYR A 260 23.31 -5.35 3.94
CA TYR A 260 22.48 -6.24 4.75
C TYR A 260 21.07 -5.66 4.85
N ALA A 261 20.06 -6.51 4.89
CA ALA A 261 18.70 -6.03 5.13
C ALA A 261 18.57 -5.52 6.58
N ASP A 262 17.99 -4.34 6.77
CA ASP A 262 17.68 -3.78 8.07
C ASP A 262 16.26 -4.11 8.50
N TYR A 263 15.99 -3.91 9.80
CA TYR A 263 14.69 -4.18 10.39
C TYR A 263 14.36 -3.20 11.51
N ALA A 264 13.07 -3.08 11.83
CA ALA A 264 12.60 -2.29 12.96
C ALA A 264 12.06 -3.20 14.06
N VAL A 265 12.22 -2.77 15.31
CA VAL A 265 11.52 -3.36 16.47
C VAL A 265 10.90 -2.25 17.31
N TRP A 266 9.78 -2.52 17.95
CA TRP A 266 9.09 -1.52 18.78
C TRP A 266 8.59 -2.08 20.11
N ASP A 267 8.53 -1.22 21.12
CA ASP A 267 8.09 -1.56 22.47
C ASP A 267 6.73 -0.96 22.83
N ALA A 268 6.21 -1.34 23.99
CA ALA A 268 4.93 -0.85 24.50
C ALA A 268 4.95 0.62 24.93
N ASN A 269 6.12 1.28 24.95
CA ASN A 269 6.28 2.68 25.33
C ASN A 269 6.38 3.60 24.11
N HIS A 270 5.93 3.14 22.94
CA HIS A 270 5.97 3.87 21.68
C HIS A 270 7.38 4.20 21.19
N LYS A 271 8.36 3.36 21.53
CA LYS A 271 9.72 3.47 20.99
C LYS A 271 9.88 2.49 19.83
N VAL A 272 10.24 3.01 18.66
CA VAL A 272 10.68 2.21 17.50
C VAL A 272 12.19 2.34 17.35
N LEU A 273 12.87 1.22 17.21
CA LEU A 273 14.32 1.13 16.98
C LEU A 273 14.57 0.57 15.58
N VAL A 274 15.23 1.35 14.73
CA VAL A 274 15.77 0.89 13.44
C VAL A 274 17.11 0.22 13.73
N VAL A 275 17.27 -1.01 13.26
CA VAL A 275 18.36 -1.93 13.59
C VAL A 275 19.08 -2.35 12.32
N SER A 276 20.41 -2.21 12.34
CA SER A 276 21.26 -2.68 11.25
C SER A 276 21.23 -4.20 11.21
N GLY A 277 21.00 -4.81 10.04
CA GLY A 277 21.07 -6.26 9.84
C GLY A 277 22.43 -6.81 10.26
N LYS A 278 23.48 -6.22 9.69
CA LYS A 278 24.88 -6.60 9.90
C LYS A 278 25.33 -6.64 11.35
N LEU A 279 24.93 -5.64 12.13
CA LEU A 279 25.39 -5.48 13.52
C LEU A 279 24.37 -5.99 14.54
N HIS A 280 23.10 -6.15 14.14
CA HIS A 280 21.96 -6.35 15.02
C HIS A 280 21.86 -5.32 16.16
N THR A 281 22.38 -4.11 15.92
CA THR A 281 22.34 -2.99 16.86
C THR A 281 21.54 -1.83 16.30
N GLY A 282 20.76 -1.18 17.16
CA GLY A 282 19.97 -0.03 16.77
C GLY A 282 20.81 1.21 16.49
N TYR A 283 20.56 1.88 15.36
CA TYR A 283 21.27 3.11 14.98
C TYR A 283 20.35 4.33 14.88
N LYS A 284 19.03 4.13 14.84
CA LYS A 284 18.03 5.20 14.92
C LYS A 284 16.89 4.82 15.86
N THR A 285 16.49 5.76 16.71
CA THR A 285 15.26 5.66 17.51
C THR A 285 14.23 6.65 16.99
N LEU A 286 13.00 6.17 16.81
CA LEU A 286 11.82 6.92 16.40
C LEU A 286 10.73 6.75 17.48
N THR A 287 9.73 7.62 17.46
CA THR A 287 8.59 7.56 18.38
C THR A 287 7.35 7.12 17.61
N GLY A 288 6.82 5.93 17.91
CA GLY A 288 5.69 5.32 17.20
C GLY A 288 5.27 3.98 17.80
N THR A 289 4.09 3.50 17.42
CA THR A 289 3.52 2.21 17.88
C THR A 289 3.91 1.03 17.01
N ALA A 290 4.21 1.27 15.73
CA ALA A 290 4.59 0.26 14.76
C ALA A 290 5.37 0.93 13.61
N ALA A 291 6.12 0.13 12.86
CA ALA A 291 6.77 0.58 11.63
C ALA A 291 6.64 -0.49 10.54
N GLY A 292 7.01 -0.13 9.32
CA GLY A 292 7.10 -1.00 8.15
C GLY A 292 7.89 -0.33 7.03
N THR A 293 8.35 -1.12 6.07
CA THR A 293 8.94 -0.56 4.85
C THR A 293 7.86 0.13 4.03
N ALA A 294 8.22 1.28 3.46
CA ALA A 294 7.43 1.94 2.43
C ALA A 294 7.86 1.50 1.02
N GLY A 295 8.99 0.80 0.87
CA GLY A 295 9.76 0.76 -0.38
C GLY A 295 10.48 2.09 -0.65
N ASP A 296 11.14 2.23 -1.80
CA ASP A 296 11.78 3.50 -2.21
C ASP A 296 10.75 4.43 -2.84
N VAL A 297 10.11 5.24 -2.02
CA VAL A 297 8.96 6.06 -2.41
C VAL A 297 9.43 7.31 -3.15
N ASP A 298 10.55 7.90 -2.72
CA ASP A 298 11.11 9.12 -3.34
C ASP A 298 12.12 8.86 -4.48
N GLY A 299 12.43 7.59 -4.77
CA GLY A 299 13.24 7.15 -5.91
C GLY A 299 14.73 7.44 -5.76
N ASP A 300 15.21 7.64 -4.53
CA ASP A 300 16.62 7.94 -4.25
C ASP A 300 17.51 6.70 -4.10
N GLY A 301 16.90 5.51 -4.23
CA GLY A 301 17.49 4.19 -4.09
C GLY A 301 17.67 3.74 -2.65
N ILE A 302 17.05 4.40 -1.67
CA ILE A 302 17.02 3.98 -0.26
C ILE A 302 15.57 3.66 0.08
N PRO A 303 15.27 2.49 0.68
CA PRO A 303 13.93 2.23 1.15
C PRO A 303 13.50 3.28 2.20
N ASP A 304 12.24 3.68 2.17
CA ASP A 304 11.63 4.61 3.11
C ASP A 304 10.85 3.85 4.18
N ILE A 305 10.41 4.59 5.22
CA ILE A 305 9.82 3.99 6.42
C ILE A 305 8.42 4.55 6.63
N LEU A 306 7.44 3.66 6.78
CA LEU A 306 6.13 3.98 7.33
C LEU A 306 6.16 3.81 8.85
N LEU A 307 5.70 4.81 9.57
CA LEU A 307 5.70 4.86 11.03
C LEU A 307 4.31 5.21 11.54
N GLN A 308 3.69 4.30 12.30
CA GLN A 308 2.43 4.57 12.97
C GLN A 308 2.68 5.32 14.29
N THR A 309 1.91 6.37 14.54
CA THR A 309 1.91 7.11 15.80
C THR A 309 0.83 6.61 16.74
N GLY A 310 0.98 6.86 18.05
CA GLY A 310 -0.04 6.51 19.05
C GLY A 310 -1.37 7.26 18.92
N THR A 311 -1.49 8.19 17.96
CA THR A 311 -2.70 9.00 17.74
C THR A 311 -3.47 8.58 16.48
N GLY A 312 -3.19 7.41 15.89
CA GLY A 312 -3.88 6.93 14.69
C GLY A 312 -3.46 7.69 13.43
N GLN A 313 -2.16 7.98 13.30
CA GLN A 313 -1.60 8.57 12.08
C GLN A 313 -0.43 7.72 11.59
N ILE A 314 -0.24 7.71 10.27
CA ILE A 314 0.91 7.12 9.59
C ILE A 314 1.79 8.25 9.06
N GLN A 315 3.07 8.19 9.36
CA GLN A 315 4.10 9.08 8.82
C GLN A 315 4.92 8.32 7.79
N LEU A 316 5.18 8.93 6.63
CA LEU A 316 6.26 8.49 5.75
C LEU A 316 7.53 9.25 6.14
N LEU A 317 8.60 8.52 6.43
CA LEU A 317 9.93 9.06 6.71
C LEU A 317 10.87 8.61 5.61
N SER A 318 11.71 9.53 5.13
CA SER A 318 12.76 9.15 4.18
C SER A 318 13.83 8.30 4.86
N GLY A 319 14.22 7.19 4.24
CA GLY A 319 15.27 6.30 4.77
C GLY A 319 16.62 6.99 4.89
N LYS A 320 16.87 7.96 4.01
CA LYS A 320 18.14 8.71 3.93
C LYS A 320 18.41 9.63 5.12
N ASP A 321 17.39 10.37 5.57
CA ASP A 321 17.54 11.46 6.55
C ASP A 321 16.57 11.35 7.75
N PHE A 322 15.66 10.37 7.73
CA PHE A 322 14.61 10.13 8.70
C PHE A 322 13.69 11.35 8.91
N GLN A 323 13.59 12.24 7.93
CA GLN A 323 12.65 13.36 7.97
C GLN A 323 11.27 12.91 7.50
N VAL A 324 10.24 13.41 8.18
CA VAL A 324 8.85 13.17 7.79
C VAL A 324 8.58 13.86 6.46
N ARG A 325 8.15 13.09 5.46
CA ARG A 325 7.75 13.56 4.13
C ARG A 325 6.27 13.94 4.11
N PHE A 326 5.42 13.10 4.70
CA PHE A 326 4.00 13.42 4.91
C PHE A 326 3.40 12.65 6.09
N VAL A 327 2.19 13.05 6.50
CA VAL A 327 1.42 12.43 7.57
C VAL A 327 -0.02 12.25 7.12
N VAL A 328 -0.57 11.05 7.31
CA VAL A 328 -1.93 10.68 6.92
C VAL A 328 -2.65 9.99 8.09
N PRO A 329 -3.98 10.09 8.21
CA PRO A 329 -4.72 9.36 9.24
C PRO A 329 -4.80 7.86 8.89
N GLY A 330 -4.75 7.00 9.90
CA GLY A 330 -4.95 5.56 9.75
C GLY A 330 -4.25 4.69 10.79
N TRP A 331 -4.51 3.40 10.71
CA TRP A 331 -4.15 2.40 11.72
C TRP A 331 -3.45 1.17 11.15
N SER A 332 -3.64 0.88 9.87
CA SER A 332 -2.88 -0.12 9.13
C SER A 332 -2.21 0.51 7.92
N PHE A 333 -1.12 -0.08 7.44
CA PHE A 333 -0.37 0.46 6.31
C PHE A 333 0.48 -0.60 5.63
N ALA A 334 0.77 -0.35 4.35
CA ALA A 334 1.76 -1.09 3.58
C ALA A 334 2.36 -0.16 2.50
N GLY A 335 3.55 -0.49 2.04
CA GLY A 335 4.19 0.14 0.87
C GLY A 335 4.80 -0.92 -0.03
N GLY A 336 5.55 -0.48 -1.04
CA GLY A 336 6.31 -1.37 -1.92
C GLY A 336 5.59 -1.84 -3.19
N GLY A 337 4.39 -1.35 -3.49
CA GLY A 337 3.67 -1.64 -4.75
C GLY A 337 3.45 -0.40 -5.59
N ASP A 338 3.51 -0.54 -6.92
CA ASP A 338 3.18 0.52 -7.90
C ASP A 338 1.72 0.35 -8.34
N PHE A 339 0.78 0.97 -7.62
CA PHE A 339 -0.66 0.75 -7.81
C PHE A 339 -1.20 1.49 -9.04
N ASP A 340 -0.65 2.66 -9.36
CA ASP A 340 -1.10 3.47 -10.49
C ASP A 340 -0.31 3.24 -11.79
N GLY A 341 0.74 2.43 -11.75
CA GLY A 341 1.55 2.01 -12.89
C GLY A 341 2.54 3.08 -13.36
N ASP A 342 2.91 4.03 -12.51
CA ASP A 342 3.82 5.13 -12.85
C ASP A 342 5.30 4.80 -12.59
N SER A 343 5.59 3.56 -12.19
CA SER A 343 6.92 3.02 -11.83
C SER A 343 7.51 3.57 -10.53
N PHE A 344 6.74 4.31 -9.74
CA PHE A 344 7.12 4.67 -8.37
C PHE A 344 6.37 3.80 -7.37
N VAL A 345 6.96 3.69 -6.18
CA VAL A 345 6.35 2.92 -5.11
C VAL A 345 5.25 3.76 -4.47
N ASP A 346 4.06 3.19 -4.40
CA ASP A 346 2.92 3.74 -3.71
C ASP A 346 2.79 3.18 -2.29
N ILE A 347 2.00 3.87 -1.49
CA ILE A 347 1.67 3.46 -0.14
C ILE A 347 0.16 3.35 0.02
N VAL A 348 -0.26 2.47 0.92
CA VAL A 348 -1.64 2.28 1.30
C VAL A 348 -1.78 2.43 2.80
N VAL A 349 -2.87 3.06 3.22
CA VAL A 349 -3.24 3.22 4.63
C VAL A 349 -4.69 2.84 4.83
N GLY A 350 -4.95 1.93 5.78
CA GLY A 350 -6.29 1.58 6.22
C GLY A 350 -6.68 2.33 7.50
N ASP A 351 -7.92 2.77 7.57
CA ASP A 351 -8.56 3.28 8.78
C ASP A 351 -9.83 2.48 9.04
N GLU A 352 -9.70 1.40 9.81
CA GLU A 352 -10.82 0.52 10.14
C GLU A 352 -11.89 1.18 11.02
N ASN A 353 -11.56 2.30 11.66
CA ASN A 353 -12.47 3.04 12.54
C ASN A 353 -13.27 4.11 11.78
N ALA A 354 -12.93 4.37 10.51
CA ALA A 354 -13.65 5.32 9.67
C ALA A 354 -15.13 4.93 9.51
N ASP A 355 -15.98 5.94 9.32
CA ASP A 355 -17.43 5.78 9.11
C ASP A 355 -18.10 4.80 10.10
N SER A 356 -17.95 5.08 11.40
CA SER A 356 -18.52 4.27 12.48
C SER A 356 -18.08 2.80 12.47
N GLY A 357 -16.85 2.52 12.03
CA GLY A 357 -16.28 1.17 11.98
C GLY A 357 -16.58 0.40 10.69
N SER A 358 -17.23 1.01 9.69
CA SER A 358 -17.29 0.44 8.34
C SER A 358 -15.88 0.35 7.74
N GLY A 359 -15.05 1.35 8.02
CA GLY A 359 -13.65 1.41 7.65
C GLY A 359 -13.40 1.91 6.22
N ASN A 360 -12.18 2.36 5.96
CA ASN A 360 -11.72 2.75 4.63
C ASN A 360 -10.27 2.33 4.38
N VAL A 361 -9.87 2.43 3.11
CA VAL A 361 -8.48 2.34 2.70
C VAL A 361 -8.19 3.47 1.73
N THR A 362 -7.04 4.14 1.91
CA THR A 362 -6.58 5.21 1.04
C THR A 362 -5.20 4.89 0.49
N ILE A 363 -5.03 5.07 -0.82
CA ILE A 363 -3.76 4.89 -1.53
C ILE A 363 -3.18 6.26 -1.86
N TYR A 364 -1.87 6.40 -1.65
CA TYR A 364 -1.10 7.59 -1.98
C TYR A 364 0.05 7.22 -2.90
N SER A 365 0.21 7.97 -3.98
CA SER A 365 1.33 7.82 -4.87
C SER A 365 2.63 8.24 -4.20
N GLY A 366 3.71 7.52 -4.50
CA GLY A 366 5.04 7.92 -4.05
C GLY A 366 5.60 9.14 -4.75
N ARG A 367 5.04 9.46 -5.92
CA ARG A 367 5.46 10.58 -6.74
C ARG A 367 4.51 11.76 -6.57
N LYS A 368 5.01 12.99 -6.68
CA LYS A 368 4.13 14.14 -6.92
C LYS A 368 3.44 13.98 -8.28
N LEU A 369 2.12 13.83 -8.27
CA LEU A 369 1.33 13.72 -9.50
C LEU A 369 1.27 15.05 -10.24
N SER A 370 1.46 15.00 -11.56
CA SER A 370 1.29 16.16 -12.44
C SER A 370 -0.17 16.36 -12.85
N LEU A 371 -0.98 15.30 -12.79
CA LEU A 371 -2.42 15.34 -12.98
C LEU A 371 -3.11 14.67 -11.79
N CYS A 372 -4.02 15.38 -11.14
CA CYS A 372 -4.86 14.83 -10.08
C CYS A 372 -6.35 15.17 -10.33
N THR A 373 -7.23 14.49 -9.59
CA THR A 373 -8.68 14.62 -9.76
C THR A 373 -9.40 14.72 -8.42
N ASP A 374 -10.61 15.28 -8.43
CA ASP A 374 -11.49 15.37 -7.27
C ASP A 374 -12.28 14.07 -7.01
N THR A 375 -12.53 13.28 -8.06
CA THR A 375 -13.21 11.99 -7.98
C THR A 375 -12.62 11.00 -8.98
N HIS A 376 -12.75 9.70 -8.70
CA HIS A 376 -12.45 8.62 -9.64
C HIS A 376 -13.70 7.91 -10.16
N THR A 377 -14.89 8.39 -9.77
CA THR A 377 -16.16 7.89 -10.27
C THR A 377 -17.09 9.05 -10.65
N VAL A 378 -17.91 8.84 -11.68
CA VAL A 378 -18.96 9.78 -12.09
C VAL A 378 -20.27 9.03 -12.31
N SER A 379 -21.37 9.55 -11.76
CA SER A 379 -22.70 8.95 -11.97
C SER A 379 -23.24 9.30 -13.35
N LEU A 380 -23.64 8.28 -14.10
CA LEU A 380 -24.35 8.41 -15.35
C LEU A 380 -25.72 9.06 -15.14
N ALA A 381 -26.46 8.66 -14.10
CA ALA A 381 -27.78 9.23 -13.78
C ALA A 381 -27.70 10.72 -13.42
N ALA A 382 -26.64 11.14 -12.72
CA ALA A 382 -26.43 12.54 -12.34
C ALA A 382 -25.76 13.38 -13.44
N LEU A 383 -25.32 12.76 -14.55
CA LEU A 383 -24.43 13.38 -15.54
C LEU A 383 -23.20 14.01 -14.86
N GLY A 384 -22.54 13.18 -14.06
CA GLY A 384 -21.40 13.56 -13.23
C GLY A 384 -20.25 14.19 -14.03
N ALA A 385 -19.40 14.88 -13.29
CA ALA A 385 -18.23 15.55 -13.82
C ALA A 385 -17.03 15.20 -12.94
N GLN A 386 -15.87 15.21 -13.57
CA GLN A 386 -14.57 15.02 -12.93
C GLN A 386 -13.72 16.26 -13.20
N ALA A 387 -13.21 16.87 -12.15
CA ALA A 387 -12.26 17.98 -12.22
C ALA A 387 -10.84 17.42 -12.40
N LEU A 388 -10.12 17.92 -13.40
CA LEU A 388 -8.78 17.47 -13.76
C LEU A 388 -7.81 18.61 -13.48
N HIS A 389 -7.06 18.50 -12.38
CA HIS A 389 -6.13 19.51 -11.89
C HIS A 389 -4.72 19.23 -12.41
N LEU A 390 -4.18 20.14 -13.22
CA LEU A 390 -2.86 20.03 -13.83
C LEU A 390 -1.83 20.82 -13.01
N ASP A 391 -0.66 20.22 -12.76
CA ASP A 391 0.54 20.86 -12.21
C ASP A 391 1.78 20.35 -12.97
N ALA A 392 2.11 21.06 -14.05
CA ALA A 392 3.30 20.83 -14.85
C ALA A 392 4.58 21.43 -14.21
N GLY A 393 4.44 22.12 -13.08
CA GLY A 393 5.50 22.85 -12.40
C GLY A 393 5.87 24.17 -13.07
N ALA A 394 6.48 25.06 -12.28
CA ALA A 394 6.81 26.42 -12.70
C ALA A 394 7.78 26.50 -13.91
N ALA A 395 8.54 25.45 -14.20
CA ALA A 395 9.38 25.37 -15.41
C ALA A 395 8.55 25.33 -16.72
N ASN A 396 7.27 25.01 -16.61
CA ASN A 396 6.30 24.94 -17.69
C ASN A 396 5.26 26.07 -17.62
N ALA A 397 5.51 27.11 -16.82
CA ALA A 397 4.64 28.28 -16.75
C ALA A 397 4.40 28.87 -18.15
N ASP A 398 3.17 29.34 -18.38
CA ASP A 398 2.70 29.95 -19.63
C ASP A 398 2.76 29.06 -20.90
N LYS A 399 3.21 27.80 -20.79
CA LYS A 399 3.22 26.86 -21.92
C LYS A 399 1.82 26.33 -22.23
N VAL A 400 1.67 25.79 -23.43
CA VAL A 400 0.40 25.19 -23.86
C VAL A 400 0.36 23.75 -23.39
N TYR A 401 -0.77 23.35 -22.80
CA TYR A 401 -1.05 21.96 -22.47
C TYR A 401 -2.15 21.43 -23.37
N TRP A 402 -2.12 20.12 -23.56
CA TRP A 402 -3.14 19.40 -24.30
C TRP A 402 -3.48 18.08 -23.62
N MET A 403 -4.74 17.93 -23.27
CA MET A 403 -5.31 16.81 -22.56
C MET A 403 -6.15 15.96 -23.51
N VAL A 404 -5.92 14.65 -23.43
CA VAL A 404 -6.62 13.63 -24.20
C VAL A 404 -7.03 12.50 -23.27
N GLY A 405 -7.86 11.59 -23.77
CA GLY A 405 -8.28 10.42 -23.02
C GLY A 405 -8.18 9.14 -23.82
N SER A 406 -8.28 8.01 -23.12
CA SER A 406 -8.29 6.65 -23.66
C SER A 406 -9.38 5.83 -22.96
N MET A 407 -10.08 5.01 -23.74
CA MET A 407 -11.01 3.98 -23.26
C MET A 407 -10.33 2.61 -23.12
N SER A 408 -9.18 2.44 -23.77
CA SER A 408 -8.46 1.17 -23.88
C SER A 408 -7.32 1.02 -22.87
N GLY A 409 -7.19 1.97 -21.94
CA GLY A 409 -6.23 1.90 -20.83
C GLY A 409 -5.08 2.90 -20.93
N SER A 410 -4.18 2.82 -19.94
CA SER A 410 -3.00 3.67 -19.77
C SER A 410 -1.66 2.96 -20.01
N LEU A 411 -1.68 1.63 -20.16
CA LEU A 411 -0.50 0.80 -20.44
C LEU A 411 -0.70 0.00 -21.74
N PRO A 412 0.29 -0.07 -22.65
CA PRO A 412 1.68 0.38 -22.48
C PRO A 412 1.95 1.86 -22.80
N GLY A 413 0.96 2.64 -23.26
CA GLY A 413 1.19 4.01 -23.71
C GLY A 413 1.80 4.13 -25.11
N PHE A 414 2.23 5.33 -25.52
CA PHE A 414 2.95 5.57 -26.78
C PHE A 414 3.94 6.73 -26.68
N ASP A 415 5.00 6.69 -27.47
CA ASP A 415 6.01 7.75 -27.52
C ASP A 415 5.60 8.89 -28.45
N LEU A 416 5.81 10.12 -27.99
CA LEU A 416 5.70 11.34 -28.78
C LEU A 416 7.07 11.76 -29.33
N PRO A 417 7.13 12.62 -30.37
CA PRO A 417 8.39 13.17 -30.86
C PRO A 417 9.24 13.78 -29.73
N GLY A 418 10.44 13.23 -29.51
CA GLY A 418 11.31 13.60 -28.39
C GLY A 418 11.43 12.47 -27.36
N PRO A 419 11.85 12.79 -26.12
CA PRO A 419 11.95 11.80 -25.03
C PRO A 419 10.64 11.66 -24.22
N VAL A 420 9.49 12.10 -24.76
CA VAL A 420 8.23 12.17 -24.02
C VAL A 420 7.39 10.93 -24.29
N HIS A 421 7.05 10.19 -23.24
CA HIS A 421 6.16 9.04 -23.28
C HIS A 421 4.76 9.43 -22.76
N MET A 422 3.72 9.15 -23.54
CA MET A 422 2.33 9.40 -23.16
C MET A 422 1.71 8.13 -22.57
N PRO A 423 1.28 8.13 -21.30
CA PRO A 423 0.77 6.93 -20.63
C PRO A 423 -0.73 6.69 -20.94
N LEU A 424 -1.10 6.71 -22.22
CA LEU A 424 -2.43 6.38 -22.69
C LEU A 424 -2.33 5.47 -23.91
N ASN A 425 -3.18 4.45 -24.00
CA ASN A 425 -3.31 3.69 -25.22
C ASN A 425 -3.98 4.53 -26.30
N TRP A 426 -3.42 4.54 -27.50
CA TRP A 426 -4.01 5.29 -28.62
C TRP A 426 -5.27 4.59 -29.13
N ASP A 427 -6.43 5.22 -28.97
CA ASP A 427 -7.70 4.70 -29.46
C ASP A 427 -8.65 5.76 -30.04
N ALA A 428 -9.88 5.36 -30.35
CA ALA A 428 -10.89 6.25 -30.92
C ALA A 428 -11.24 7.43 -30.00
N TYR A 429 -11.15 7.28 -28.67
CA TYR A 429 -11.34 8.39 -27.75
C TYR A 429 -10.15 9.34 -27.77
N THR A 430 -8.93 8.79 -27.86
CA THR A 430 -7.71 9.58 -28.05
C THR A 430 -7.77 10.37 -29.35
N ASP A 431 -8.19 9.74 -30.46
CA ASP A 431 -8.38 10.41 -31.76
C ASP A 431 -9.38 11.57 -31.69
N ILE A 432 -10.47 11.42 -30.93
CA ILE A 432 -11.44 12.50 -30.72
C ILE A 432 -10.80 13.66 -29.94
N GLY A 433 -10.10 13.36 -28.83
CA GLY A 433 -9.37 14.38 -28.07
C GLY A 433 -8.29 15.06 -28.92
N ALA A 434 -7.69 14.30 -29.84
CA ALA A 434 -6.63 14.77 -30.73
C ALA A 434 -7.14 15.65 -31.88
N SER A 435 -8.31 15.32 -32.43
CA SER A 435 -8.88 16.04 -33.59
C SER A 435 -9.84 17.17 -33.20
N MET A 436 -10.48 17.06 -32.03
CA MET A 436 -11.48 17.99 -31.52
C MET A 436 -11.17 18.36 -30.05
N PRO A 437 -10.07 19.09 -29.81
CA PRO A 437 -9.75 19.54 -28.45
C PRO A 437 -10.92 20.35 -27.89
N ASN A 438 -11.17 20.20 -26.58
CA ASN A 438 -12.29 20.82 -25.86
C ASN A 438 -13.69 20.22 -26.11
N ALA A 439 -13.85 19.18 -26.94
CA ALA A 439 -15.17 18.60 -27.22
C ALA A 439 -15.71 17.71 -26.08
N VAL A 440 -14.89 16.80 -25.57
CA VAL A 440 -15.26 15.87 -24.48
C VAL A 440 -14.71 16.34 -23.13
N ILE A 441 -13.47 16.84 -23.13
CA ILE A 441 -12.80 17.40 -21.95
C ILE A 441 -12.84 18.92 -22.10
N THR A 442 -13.65 19.61 -21.31
CA THR A 442 -13.73 21.08 -21.34
C THR A 442 -12.43 21.66 -20.80
N TYR A 443 -11.87 22.66 -21.49
CA TYR A 443 -10.51 23.16 -21.25
C TYR A 443 -9.44 22.06 -21.37
N GLY A 444 -9.66 21.07 -22.25
CA GLY A 444 -8.64 20.08 -22.61
C GLY A 444 -7.50 20.64 -23.47
N LEU A 445 -7.62 21.81 -24.10
CA LEU A 445 -6.50 22.51 -24.73
C LEU A 445 -6.49 23.96 -24.25
N GLY A 446 -5.37 24.39 -23.66
CA GLY A 446 -5.23 25.72 -23.09
C GLY A 446 -3.79 26.04 -22.69
N SER A 447 -3.60 27.18 -22.02
CA SER A 447 -2.31 27.58 -21.47
C SER A 447 -2.27 27.36 -19.95
N LEU A 448 -1.09 26.97 -19.46
CA LEU A 448 -0.80 26.89 -18.03
C LEU A 448 -0.64 28.30 -17.45
N ASP A 449 -0.92 28.46 -16.16
CA ASP A 449 -0.71 29.71 -15.43
C ASP A 449 0.78 29.98 -15.12
N GLU A 450 1.06 31.08 -14.41
CA GLU A 450 2.42 31.49 -14.01
C GLU A 450 3.14 30.48 -13.09
N HIS A 451 2.41 29.52 -12.53
CA HIS A 451 2.93 28.43 -11.71
C HIS A 451 2.99 27.10 -12.47
N GLY A 452 2.61 27.07 -13.76
CA GLY A 452 2.54 25.86 -14.56
C GLY A 452 1.31 25.00 -14.28
N ARG A 453 0.18 25.60 -13.85
CA ARG A 453 -1.05 24.89 -13.47
C ARG A 453 -2.24 25.21 -14.35
N ALA A 454 -3.20 24.31 -14.41
CA ALA A 454 -4.48 24.51 -15.07
C ALA A 454 -5.58 23.62 -14.48
N LEU A 455 -6.83 23.87 -14.89
CA LEU A 455 -7.98 23.06 -14.54
C LEU A 455 -8.78 22.71 -15.80
N ALA A 456 -8.94 21.42 -16.04
CA ALA A 456 -9.79 20.85 -17.08
C ALA A 456 -10.97 20.08 -16.45
N TRP A 457 -11.98 19.75 -17.26
CA TRP A 457 -13.16 19.04 -16.78
C TRP A 457 -13.58 17.96 -17.76
N PHE A 458 -13.62 16.72 -17.31
CA PHE A 458 -14.39 15.69 -17.99
C PHE A 458 -15.85 15.76 -17.51
N LYS A 459 -16.79 15.79 -18.46
CA LYS A 459 -18.23 15.82 -18.16
C LYS A 459 -18.95 14.82 -19.02
N LEU A 460 -19.77 13.97 -18.40
CA LEU A 460 -20.57 13.01 -19.16
C LEU A 460 -21.54 13.73 -20.10
N PRO A 461 -21.51 13.45 -21.41
CA PRO A 461 -22.52 13.97 -22.33
C PRO A 461 -23.93 13.52 -21.94
N ARG A 462 -24.94 14.39 -22.13
CA ARG A 462 -26.35 14.07 -21.82
C ARG A 462 -26.87 12.80 -22.51
N ASN A 463 -26.30 12.44 -23.65
CA ASN A 463 -26.74 11.29 -24.47
C ASN A 463 -25.84 10.06 -24.26
N THR A 464 -25.08 10.02 -23.16
CA THR A 464 -24.25 8.85 -22.84
C THR A 464 -25.15 7.62 -22.64
N PRO A 465 -24.94 6.52 -23.38
CA PRO A 465 -25.80 5.35 -23.30
C PRO A 465 -25.66 4.63 -21.95
N ALA A 466 -26.71 3.94 -21.50
CA ALA A 466 -26.67 3.11 -20.29
C ALA A 466 -25.58 2.02 -20.33
N ALA A 467 -25.16 1.60 -21.53
CA ALA A 467 -24.05 0.67 -21.72
C ALA A 467 -22.68 1.26 -21.34
N ALA A 468 -22.59 2.57 -21.07
CA ALA A 468 -21.38 3.19 -20.57
C ALA A 468 -21.14 2.91 -19.07
N VAL A 469 -22.14 2.42 -18.34
CA VAL A 469 -21.92 2.03 -16.93
C VAL A 469 -20.87 0.93 -16.87
N GLY A 470 -19.84 1.18 -16.08
CA GLY A 470 -18.66 0.36 -15.89
C GLY A 470 -17.58 0.50 -16.96
N VAL A 471 -17.72 1.46 -17.88
CA VAL A 471 -16.61 1.89 -18.73
C VAL A 471 -15.66 2.74 -17.92
N ILE A 472 -14.38 2.40 -17.98
CA ILE A 472 -13.29 3.16 -17.37
C ILE A 472 -12.62 3.97 -18.47
N LEU A 473 -12.47 5.27 -18.22
CA LEU A 473 -11.72 6.18 -19.08
C LEU A 473 -10.45 6.59 -18.36
N HIS A 474 -9.36 6.79 -19.10
CA HIS A 474 -8.12 7.36 -18.60
C HIS A 474 -7.89 8.71 -19.27
N HIS A 475 -7.37 9.68 -18.52
CA HIS A 475 -7.02 11.01 -19.00
C HIS A 475 -5.58 11.34 -18.63
N ALA A 476 -4.87 11.99 -19.55
CA ALA A 476 -3.54 12.52 -19.31
C ALA A 476 -3.34 13.76 -20.19
N TYR A 477 -2.37 14.61 -19.83
CA TYR A 477 -2.01 15.75 -20.66
C TYR A 477 -0.55 15.75 -21.03
N VAL A 478 -0.24 16.48 -22.09
CA VAL A 478 1.10 16.80 -22.53
C VAL A 478 1.31 18.30 -22.54
N VAL A 479 2.52 18.74 -22.24
CA VAL A 479 2.93 20.13 -22.43
C VAL A 479 3.76 20.19 -23.69
N PHE A 480 3.47 21.18 -24.52
CA PHE A 480 4.26 21.48 -25.71
C PHE A 480 4.67 22.94 -25.70
N ASP A 481 5.91 23.18 -26.11
CA ASP A 481 6.40 24.53 -26.37
C ASP A 481 5.92 24.96 -27.75
N SER A 482 5.06 25.98 -27.78
CA SER A 482 4.51 26.54 -29.03
C SER A 482 5.57 27.24 -29.88
N THR A 483 6.75 27.55 -29.32
CA THR A 483 7.87 28.18 -30.03
C THR A 483 8.71 27.17 -30.78
N SER A 484 9.13 26.09 -30.11
CA SER A 484 9.94 25.02 -30.72
C SER A 484 9.11 23.92 -31.39
N GLY A 485 7.83 23.80 -31.05
CA GLY A 485 6.96 22.69 -31.46
C GLY A 485 7.29 21.37 -30.77
N ALA A 486 8.15 21.38 -29.75
CA ALA A 486 8.58 20.18 -29.04
C ALA A 486 7.60 19.82 -27.91
N PHE A 487 7.36 18.52 -27.72
CA PHE A 487 6.76 18.01 -26.50
C PHE A 487 7.80 18.01 -25.38
N GLU A 488 7.42 18.52 -24.21
CA GLU A 488 8.33 18.68 -23.08
C GLU A 488 8.05 17.71 -21.94
N MET A 489 6.77 17.39 -21.70
CA MET A 489 6.37 16.42 -20.70
C MET A 489 5.01 15.83 -21.01
N ALA A 490 4.76 14.66 -20.44
CA ALA A 490 3.44 14.09 -20.25
C ALA A 490 3.18 13.96 -18.74
N SER A 491 1.92 14.04 -18.34
CA SER A 491 1.49 13.73 -16.97
C SER A 491 1.38 12.23 -16.74
N ASN A 492 1.18 11.83 -15.48
CA ASN A 492 0.56 10.55 -15.16
C ASN A 492 -0.86 10.47 -15.77
N ALA A 493 -1.38 9.25 -15.90
CA ALA A 493 -2.77 9.03 -16.25
C ALA A 493 -3.64 9.01 -14.99
N VAL A 494 -4.84 9.57 -15.08
CA VAL A 494 -5.88 9.43 -14.05
C VAL A 494 -7.10 8.77 -14.66
N LEU A 495 -7.78 7.91 -13.90
CA LEU A 495 -8.97 7.21 -14.38
C LEU A 495 -10.26 7.84 -13.89
N VAL A 496 -11.35 7.53 -14.58
CA VAL A 496 -12.72 7.73 -14.13
C VAL A 496 -13.59 6.53 -14.51
N ASP A 497 -14.26 5.93 -13.52
CA ASP A 497 -15.29 4.90 -13.72
C ASP A 497 -16.67 5.57 -13.85
N ILE A 498 -17.44 5.13 -14.83
CA ILE A 498 -18.81 5.58 -15.04
C ILE A 498 -19.74 4.65 -14.25
N GLU A 499 -20.28 5.14 -13.15
CA GLU A 499 -21.22 4.39 -12.31
C GLU A 499 -22.67 4.75 -12.65
N ASN A 500 -23.63 3.97 -12.16
CA ASN A 500 -25.05 4.22 -12.42
C ASN A 500 -25.55 5.45 -11.66
#